data_AF-A0AB35YF75-F1
#
_entry.id   AF-A0AB35YF75-F1
#
_cell.length_a   1.000
_cell.length_b   1.000
_cell.length_c   1.000
_cell.angle_alpha   90.00
_cell.angle_beta   90.00
_cell.angle_gamma   90.00
#
_symmetry.space_group_name_H-M   'P 1'
#
loop_
_entity.id
_entity.type
_entity.pdbx_description
1 polymer ?
#
loop_
_entity_poly.entity_id
_entity_poly.type
_entity_poly.pdbx_seq_one_letter_code
_entity_poly.pdbx_strand_id
1 'polypeptide(L)'
;MVKYTPNYNLGKPEGTDMYSVLPQNANMDIIDTTLKGLDTKVTDLLADVVWQEAELLNGWESYGEGYEPKFAVDKHNNLIMKGAIKNGVMTRGTVLFILPEDMRPIVYRIFVTSCNNQIHDHYEYRAIELVIEPNGAVALGSSIPYTRFLGLENISIKL
;
A
#
# COMPACT_ATOMS: atom_id res chain seq x y z
N MET A 1 -14.73 -25.44 41.72
CA MET A 1 -13.48 -25.08 41.02
C MET A 1 -13.80 -24.54 39.63
N VAL A 2 -13.06 -23.54 39.15
CA VAL A 2 -13.20 -23.06 37.76
C VAL A 2 -12.62 -24.12 36.82
N LYS A 3 -13.45 -24.70 35.95
CA LYS A 3 -13.09 -25.84 35.09
C LYS A 3 -12.28 -25.47 33.84
N TYR A 4 -12.24 -24.18 33.46
CA TYR A 4 -11.59 -23.73 32.23
C TYR A 4 -10.74 -22.46 32.42
N THR A 5 -9.81 -22.19 31.51
CA THR A 5 -9.09 -20.90 31.45
C THR A 5 -9.95 -19.81 30.77
N PRO A 6 -9.78 -18.53 31.13
CA PRO A 6 -10.67 -17.47 30.64
C PRO A 6 -10.43 -17.06 29.17
N ASN A 7 -9.21 -17.18 28.65
CA ASN A 7 -8.86 -16.64 27.33
C ASN A 7 -9.08 -17.63 26.19
N TYR A 8 -8.74 -18.90 26.44
CA TYR A 8 -8.73 -19.95 25.41
C TYR A 8 -9.56 -21.17 25.81
N ASN A 9 -10.34 -21.06 26.89
CA ASN A 9 -11.23 -22.12 27.38
C ASN A 9 -10.52 -23.49 27.56
N LEU A 10 -9.27 -23.49 28.00
CA LEU A 10 -8.49 -24.72 28.21
C LEU A 10 -9.01 -25.44 29.45
N GLY A 11 -9.31 -26.73 29.34
CA GLY A 11 -9.79 -27.57 30.44
C GLY A 11 -8.72 -27.74 31.53
N LYS A 12 -9.11 -27.54 32.79
CA LYS A 12 -8.24 -27.82 33.94
C LYS A 12 -8.43 -29.27 34.38
N PRO A 13 -7.35 -30.01 34.68
CA PRO A 13 -7.47 -31.35 35.25
C PRO A 13 -8.29 -31.33 36.55
N GLU A 14 -9.14 -32.33 36.74
CA GLU A 14 -9.78 -32.57 38.04
C GLU A 14 -8.63 -33.04 38.98
N GLY A 15 -8.40 -32.31 40.08
CA GLY A 15 -7.19 -32.42 40.92
C GLY A 15 -6.99 -33.74 41.68
N THR A 16 -7.61 -34.82 41.22
CA THR A 16 -7.58 -36.17 41.79
C THR A 16 -6.81 -37.19 40.93
N ASP A 17 -6.47 -36.84 39.69
CA ASP A 17 -5.72 -37.71 38.78
C ASP A 17 -4.22 -37.41 38.80
N MET A 18 -3.37 -38.44 38.92
CA MET A 18 -1.90 -38.30 38.88
C MET A 18 -1.41 -37.71 37.54
N TYR A 19 -2.16 -37.94 36.44
CA TYR A 19 -1.99 -37.34 35.12
C TYR A 19 -3.17 -37.74 34.22
N SER A 20 -3.87 -36.78 33.62
CA SER A 20 -4.99 -37.06 32.70
C SER A 20 -4.64 -36.65 31.27
N VAL A 21 -4.52 -37.63 30.37
CA VAL A 21 -4.13 -37.42 28.96
C VAL A 21 -5.23 -36.82 28.10
N LEU A 22 -6.50 -37.10 28.39
CA LEU A 22 -7.62 -36.62 27.56
C LEU A 22 -7.79 -35.10 27.63
N PRO A 23 -7.82 -34.46 28.81
CA PRO A 23 -7.88 -33.00 28.91
C PRO A 23 -6.64 -32.33 28.31
N GLN A 24 -5.49 -33.00 28.35
CA GLN A 24 -4.25 -32.48 27.76
C GLN A 24 -4.31 -32.51 26.23
N ASN A 25 -4.74 -33.62 25.62
CA ASN A 25 -4.92 -33.70 24.17
C ASN A 25 -5.93 -32.65 23.68
N ALA A 26 -7.07 -32.51 24.36
CA ALA A 26 -8.06 -31.49 24.01
C ALA A 26 -7.48 -30.06 24.12
N ASN A 27 -6.66 -29.79 25.13
CA ASN A 27 -5.99 -28.49 25.25
C ASN A 27 -4.93 -28.28 24.17
N MET A 28 -4.18 -29.31 23.79
CA MET A 28 -3.19 -29.25 22.71
C MET A 28 -3.87 -28.93 21.37
N ASP A 29 -5.03 -29.54 21.08
CA ASP A 29 -5.80 -29.25 19.86
C ASP A 29 -6.26 -27.78 19.80
N ILE A 30 -6.71 -27.23 20.93
CA ILE A 30 -7.11 -25.81 21.03
C ILE A 30 -5.90 -24.89 20.81
N ILE A 31 -4.75 -25.22 21.42
CA ILE A 31 -3.53 -24.44 21.28
C ILE A 31 -3.04 -24.47 19.84
N ASP A 32 -2.99 -25.64 19.20
CA ASP A 32 -2.58 -25.80 17.81
C ASP A 32 -3.49 -24.99 16.86
N THR A 33 -4.80 -25.12 17.03
CA THR A 33 -5.79 -24.34 16.26
C THR A 33 -5.58 -22.83 16.44
N THR A 34 -5.33 -22.39 17.67
CA THR A 34 -5.11 -20.96 17.98
C THR A 34 -3.80 -20.46 17.37
N LEU A 35 -2.71 -21.24 17.47
CA LEU A 35 -1.42 -20.93 16.87
C LEU A 35 -1.55 -20.85 15.34
N LYS A 36 -2.28 -21.76 14.72
CA LYS A 36 -2.53 -21.72 13.29
C LYS A 36 -3.32 -20.48 12.86
N GLY A 37 -4.32 -20.10 13.66
CA GLY A 37 -5.06 -18.85 13.43
C GLY A 37 -4.21 -17.59 13.56
N LEU A 38 -3.23 -17.58 14.47
CA LEU A 38 -2.27 -16.48 14.60
C LEU A 38 -1.29 -16.44 13.43
N ASP A 39 -0.78 -17.60 13.00
CA ASP A 39 0.08 -17.74 11.81
C ASP A 39 -0.59 -17.15 10.56
N THR A 40 -1.86 -17.48 10.31
CA THR A 40 -2.63 -16.88 9.20
C THR A 40 -2.75 -15.36 9.34
N LYS A 41 -3.14 -14.85 10.53
CA LYS A 41 -3.25 -13.40 10.75
C LYS A 41 -1.92 -12.68 10.57
N VAL A 42 -0.82 -13.24 11.04
CA VAL A 42 0.52 -12.67 10.87
C VAL A 42 0.92 -12.69 9.40
N THR A 43 0.66 -13.79 8.70
CA THR A 43 0.93 -13.91 7.26
C THR A 43 0.13 -12.88 6.46
N ASP A 44 -1.16 -12.71 6.74
CA ASP A 44 -2.01 -11.69 6.11
C ASP A 44 -1.55 -10.27 6.44
N LEU A 45 -1.04 -10.06 7.66
CA LEU A 45 -0.48 -8.77 8.05
C LEU A 45 0.81 -8.44 7.30
N LEU A 46 1.62 -9.46 7.03
CA LEU A 46 2.90 -9.39 6.33
C LEU A 46 2.76 -9.58 4.82
N ALA A 47 1.56 -9.82 4.29
CA ALA A 47 1.33 -10.00 2.88
C ALA A 47 1.94 -8.83 2.11
N ASP A 48 2.88 -9.16 1.23
CA ASP A 48 3.66 -8.18 0.50
C ASP A 48 2.76 -7.45 -0.50
N VAL A 49 3.05 -6.18 -0.70
CA VAL A 49 2.40 -5.37 -1.71
C VAL A 49 3.00 -5.74 -3.05
N VAL A 50 2.19 -6.28 -3.95
CA VAL A 50 2.64 -6.58 -5.32
C VAL A 50 2.71 -5.28 -6.12
N TRP A 51 3.92 -4.73 -6.24
CA TRP A 51 4.18 -3.51 -7.00
C TRP A 51 4.14 -3.76 -8.52
N GLN A 52 3.42 -2.89 -9.22
CA GLN A 52 3.39 -2.82 -10.69
C GLN A 52 4.13 -1.57 -11.16
N GLU A 53 4.85 -1.69 -12.28
CA GLU A 53 5.51 -0.57 -12.93
C GLU A 53 4.48 0.34 -13.61
N ALA A 54 4.68 1.66 -13.54
CA ALA A 54 3.88 2.61 -14.30
C ALA A 54 4.34 2.67 -15.76
N GLU A 55 3.42 2.39 -16.70
CA GLU A 55 3.67 2.64 -18.13
C GLU A 55 3.49 4.13 -18.44
N LEU A 56 4.61 4.85 -18.47
CA LEU A 56 4.63 6.29 -18.60
C LEU A 56 4.29 6.76 -20.01
N LEU A 57 3.52 7.85 -20.09
CA LEU A 57 2.97 8.44 -21.30
C LEU A 57 3.48 9.87 -21.50
N ASN A 58 3.20 10.46 -22.66
CA ASN A 58 3.43 11.90 -22.92
C ASN A 58 4.87 12.38 -22.63
N GLY A 59 5.85 11.53 -22.96
CA GLY A 59 7.28 11.82 -22.81
C GLY A 59 7.80 11.78 -21.38
N TRP A 60 6.97 11.39 -20.41
CA TRP A 60 7.42 11.13 -19.05
C TRP A 60 8.30 9.88 -19.01
N GLU A 61 9.36 9.94 -18.23
CA GLU A 61 10.26 8.82 -18.00
C GLU A 61 10.53 8.63 -16.51
N SER A 62 10.95 7.41 -16.14
CA SER A 62 11.36 7.12 -14.76
C SER A 62 12.49 8.05 -14.35
N TYR A 63 12.40 8.62 -13.16
CA TYR A 63 13.49 9.41 -12.60
C TYR A 63 14.75 8.52 -12.43
N GLY A 64 14.56 7.30 -11.95
CA GLY A 64 15.61 6.31 -11.66
C GLY A 64 16.11 6.41 -10.21
N GLU A 65 17.32 5.92 -9.96
CA GLU A 65 18.03 6.09 -8.68
C GLU A 65 17.29 5.52 -7.45
N GLY A 66 16.50 4.46 -7.63
CA GLY A 66 15.68 3.87 -6.55
C GLY A 66 14.29 4.51 -6.39
N TYR A 67 13.94 5.45 -7.26
CA TYR A 67 12.62 6.10 -7.33
C TYR A 67 11.81 5.61 -8.54
N GLU A 68 11.90 4.32 -8.87
CA GLU A 68 11.11 3.75 -9.97
C GLU A 68 9.61 3.97 -9.71
N PRO A 69 8.87 4.54 -10.66
CA PRO A 69 7.46 4.87 -10.48
C PRO A 69 6.62 3.60 -10.49
N LYS A 70 6.01 3.29 -9.34
CA LYS A 70 5.21 2.07 -9.15
C LYS A 70 3.93 2.36 -8.41
N PHE A 71 2.96 1.48 -8.61
CA PHE A 71 1.69 1.49 -7.88
C PHE A 71 1.30 0.08 -7.46
N ALA A 72 0.40 -0.02 -6.48
CA ALA A 72 -0.14 -1.27 -5.99
C ALA A 72 -1.42 -1.05 -5.18
N VAL A 73 -2.12 -2.13 -4.84
CA VAL A 73 -3.21 -2.13 -3.87
C VAL A 73 -2.75 -2.82 -2.59
N ASP A 74 -2.90 -2.14 -1.45
CA ASP A 74 -2.59 -2.71 -0.15
C ASP A 74 -3.71 -3.67 0.34
N LYS A 75 -3.44 -4.42 1.41
CA LYS A 75 -4.43 -5.32 2.04
C LYS A 75 -5.69 -4.62 2.56
N HIS A 76 -5.68 -3.30 2.68
CA HIS A 76 -6.82 -2.50 3.12
C HIS A 76 -7.59 -1.93 1.92
N ASN A 77 -7.33 -2.38 0.69
CA ASN A 77 -7.95 -1.89 -0.53
C ASN A 77 -7.67 -0.40 -0.80
N ASN A 78 -6.45 0.07 -0.46
CA ASN A 78 -5.97 1.38 -0.86
C ASN A 78 -5.00 1.22 -2.03
N LEU A 79 -5.22 1.99 -3.09
CA LEU A 79 -4.20 2.26 -4.09
C LEU A 79 -3.09 3.09 -3.43
N ILE A 80 -1.85 2.62 -3.57
CA ILE A 80 -0.65 3.31 -3.11
C ILE A 80 0.32 3.48 -4.26
N MET A 81 1.05 4.60 -4.27
CA MET A 81 2.02 4.95 -5.30
C MET A 81 3.34 5.38 -4.69
N LYS A 82 4.42 5.20 -5.47
CA LYS A 82 5.78 5.63 -5.11
C LYS A 82 6.61 5.99 -6.34
N GLY A 83 7.77 6.57 -6.08
CA GLY A 83 8.77 6.92 -7.09
C GLY A 83 8.59 8.34 -7.65
N ALA A 84 9.31 8.61 -8.71
CA ALA A 84 9.34 9.92 -9.35
C ALA A 84 9.55 9.80 -10.86
N ILE A 85 9.14 10.84 -11.58
CA ILE A 85 9.24 10.92 -13.04
C ILE A 85 9.89 12.22 -13.51
N LYS A 86 10.33 12.27 -14.78
CA LYS A 86 10.96 13.44 -15.39
C LYS A 86 10.64 13.61 -16.89
N ASN A 87 11.04 14.76 -17.45
CA ASN A 87 11.10 15.12 -18.87
C ASN A 87 9.78 15.18 -19.70
N GLY A 88 8.61 14.92 -19.12
CA GLY A 88 7.35 14.91 -19.87
C GLY A 88 6.69 16.27 -20.12
N VAL A 89 5.51 16.23 -20.74
CA VAL A 89 4.71 17.44 -21.08
C VAL A 89 4.16 18.11 -19.81
N MET A 90 4.36 19.43 -19.69
CA MET A 90 4.14 20.21 -18.46
C MET A 90 2.73 20.83 -18.33
N THR A 91 1.85 20.59 -19.28
CA THR A 91 0.54 21.25 -19.35
C THR A 91 -0.47 20.55 -18.43
N ARG A 92 -1.30 21.32 -17.72
CA ARG A 92 -2.44 20.79 -16.98
C ARG A 92 -3.27 19.81 -17.82
N GLY A 93 -3.70 18.70 -17.21
CA GLY A 93 -4.46 17.63 -17.86
C GLY A 93 -3.60 16.62 -18.63
N THR A 94 -2.28 16.82 -18.70
CA THR A 94 -1.38 15.82 -19.30
C THR A 94 -1.42 14.54 -18.48
N VAL A 95 -1.80 13.44 -19.11
CA VAL A 95 -1.79 12.11 -18.51
C VAL A 95 -0.34 11.61 -18.34
N LEU A 96 -0.01 11.14 -17.15
CA LEU A 96 1.29 10.57 -16.81
C LEU A 96 1.34 9.08 -17.12
N PHE A 97 0.29 8.36 -16.72
CA PHE A 97 0.07 6.94 -16.99
C PHE A 97 -1.40 6.59 -16.68
N ILE A 98 -1.82 5.36 -17.01
CA ILE A 98 -3.18 4.86 -16.78
C ILE A 98 -3.15 3.67 -15.81
N LEU A 99 -4.01 3.69 -14.80
CA LEU A 99 -4.22 2.57 -13.89
C LEU A 99 -5.05 1.44 -14.56
N PRO A 100 -4.71 0.16 -14.30
CA PRO A 100 -5.54 -0.99 -14.64
C PRO A 100 -6.96 -0.86 -14.08
N GLU A 101 -7.94 -1.49 -14.73
CA GLU A 101 -9.37 -1.34 -14.41
C GLU A 101 -9.72 -1.69 -12.96
N ASP A 102 -9.09 -2.72 -12.41
CA ASP A 102 -9.26 -3.19 -11.04
C ASP A 102 -8.58 -2.30 -9.98
N MET A 103 -7.84 -1.27 -10.40
CA MET A 103 -7.11 -0.34 -9.53
C MET A 103 -7.55 1.12 -9.69
N ARG A 104 -8.69 1.37 -10.34
CA ARG A 104 -9.20 2.73 -10.57
C ARG A 104 -10.05 3.20 -9.39
N PRO A 105 -9.87 4.43 -8.89
CA PRO A 105 -10.75 4.96 -7.87
C PRO A 105 -12.15 5.23 -8.45
N ILE A 106 -13.18 5.14 -7.62
CA ILE A 106 -14.57 5.43 -8.07
C ILE A 106 -14.85 6.93 -8.22
N VAL A 107 -13.93 7.80 -7.79
CA VAL A 107 -14.15 9.24 -7.65
C VAL A 107 -12.87 10.03 -7.95
N TYR A 108 -13.06 11.21 -8.53
CA TYR A 108 -11.99 12.15 -8.86
C TYR A 108 -11.28 12.65 -7.59
N ARG A 109 -9.94 12.66 -7.61
CA ARG A 109 -9.11 13.03 -6.47
C ARG A 109 -7.95 13.91 -6.86
N ILE A 110 -7.61 14.83 -5.98
CA ILE A 110 -6.50 15.78 -6.12
C ILE A 110 -5.51 15.47 -5.00
N PHE A 111 -4.23 15.42 -5.36
CA PHE A 111 -3.11 15.28 -4.45
C PHE A 111 -2.16 16.44 -4.65
N VAL A 112 -1.55 16.90 -3.57
CA VAL A 112 -0.44 17.85 -3.65
C VAL A 112 0.85 17.05 -3.64
N THR A 113 1.70 17.31 -4.63
CA THR A 113 3.06 16.78 -4.70
C THR A 113 4.04 17.91 -5.01
N SER A 114 5.30 17.59 -5.26
CA SER A 114 6.32 18.55 -5.64
C SER A 114 6.95 18.25 -7.00
N CYS A 115 7.34 19.31 -7.68
CA CYS A 115 8.31 19.26 -8.77
C CYS A 115 9.49 20.19 -8.47
N ASN A 116 10.66 19.93 -9.05
CA ASN A 116 11.83 20.79 -8.88
C ASN A 116 12.64 20.97 -10.18
N ASN A 117 13.52 21.97 -10.13
CA ASN A 117 14.48 22.26 -11.18
C ASN A 117 15.92 21.98 -10.71
N GLN A 118 16.34 20.71 -10.77
CA GLN A 118 17.68 20.30 -10.30
C GLN A 118 18.88 20.99 -10.99
N ILE A 119 18.68 21.80 -12.03
CA ILE A 119 19.77 22.44 -12.79
C ILE A 119 20.25 23.75 -12.16
N HIS A 120 19.33 24.57 -11.65
CA HIS A 120 19.65 25.96 -11.26
C HIS A 120 19.66 26.18 -9.75
N ASP A 121 18.81 25.45 -9.02
CA ASP A 121 18.80 25.44 -7.56
C ASP A 121 18.22 24.11 -7.07
N HIS A 122 19.06 23.32 -6.43
CA HIS A 122 18.76 21.99 -5.89
C HIS A 122 17.63 22.03 -4.85
N TYR A 123 17.34 23.21 -4.30
CA TYR A 123 16.35 23.44 -3.25
C TYR A 123 15.07 24.11 -3.76
N GLU A 124 14.97 24.39 -5.05
CA GLU A 124 13.76 25.01 -5.59
C GLU A 124 12.68 23.96 -5.89
N TYR A 125 11.84 23.72 -4.89
CA TYR A 125 10.64 22.90 -5.01
C TYR A 125 9.39 23.77 -5.22
N ARG A 126 8.48 23.26 -6.03
CA ARG A 126 7.15 23.84 -6.24
C ARG A 126 6.10 22.79 -5.90
N ALA A 127 5.17 23.17 -5.03
CA ALA A 127 3.98 22.37 -4.79
C ALA A 127 3.09 22.44 -6.04
N ILE A 128 2.62 21.28 -6.50
CA ILE A 128 1.78 21.15 -7.70
C ILE A 128 0.65 20.17 -7.42
N GLU A 129 -0.40 20.21 -8.24
CA GLU A 129 -1.51 19.29 -8.15
C GLU A 129 -1.29 18.10 -9.09
N LEU A 130 -1.49 16.90 -8.57
CA LEU A 130 -1.74 15.68 -9.32
C LEU A 130 -3.19 15.28 -9.17
N VAL A 131 -3.74 14.65 -10.20
CA VAL A 131 -5.12 14.19 -10.19
C VAL A 131 -5.19 12.73 -10.57
N ILE A 132 -6.11 12.01 -9.93
CA ILE A 132 -6.46 10.64 -10.31
C ILE A 132 -7.95 10.64 -10.65
N GLU A 133 -8.24 10.30 -11.91
CA GLU A 133 -9.58 10.26 -12.46
C GLU A 133 -10.21 8.86 -12.33
N PRO A 134 -11.56 8.75 -12.31
CA PRO A 134 -12.24 7.45 -12.24
C PRO A 134 -11.99 6.52 -13.44
N ASN A 135 -11.54 7.07 -14.56
CA ASN A 135 -11.11 6.29 -15.73
C ASN A 135 -9.70 5.70 -15.57
N GLY A 136 -9.03 5.93 -14.42
CA GLY A 136 -7.69 5.46 -14.12
C GLY A 136 -6.57 6.40 -14.55
N ALA A 137 -6.87 7.54 -15.19
CA ALA A 137 -5.84 8.49 -15.58
C ALA A 137 -5.22 9.16 -14.36
N VAL A 138 -3.90 9.00 -14.22
CA VAL A 138 -3.09 9.82 -13.32
C VAL A 138 -2.52 10.95 -14.16
N ALA A 139 -2.88 12.19 -13.83
CA ALA A 139 -2.58 13.35 -14.67
C ALA A 139 -2.10 14.56 -13.86
N LEU A 140 -1.50 15.54 -14.55
CA LEU A 140 -1.21 16.84 -13.96
C LEU A 140 -2.50 17.60 -13.65
N GLY A 141 -2.74 17.93 -12.38
CA GLY A 141 -3.82 18.81 -11.94
C GLY A 141 -3.55 20.29 -12.20
N SER A 142 -2.27 20.66 -12.32
CA SER A 142 -1.79 22.00 -12.63
C SER A 142 -0.70 21.97 -13.70
N SER A 143 -0.54 23.05 -14.46
CA SER A 143 0.67 23.20 -15.27
C SER A 143 1.87 23.40 -14.34
N ILE A 144 3.00 22.78 -14.67
CA ILE A 144 4.19 22.78 -13.80
C ILE A 144 5.32 23.60 -14.43
N PRO A 145 6.15 24.27 -13.61
CA PRO A 145 7.29 25.03 -14.13
C PRO A 145 8.51 24.14 -14.43
N TYR A 146 8.59 22.95 -13.84
CA TYR A 146 9.78 22.10 -13.86
C TYR A 146 9.46 20.61 -14.07
N THR A 147 10.35 19.89 -14.74
CA THR A 147 10.18 18.47 -15.10
C THR A 147 11.37 17.59 -14.75
N ARG A 148 12.34 18.08 -13.96
CA ARG A 148 13.53 17.27 -13.62
C ARG A 148 13.23 16.24 -12.55
N PHE A 149 12.29 16.55 -11.68
CA PHE A 149 11.69 15.64 -10.73
C PHE A 149 10.22 16.02 -10.60
N LEU A 150 9.37 15.03 -10.61
CA LEU A 150 7.97 15.11 -10.23
C LEU A 150 7.67 13.90 -9.33
N GLY A 151 7.37 14.17 -8.07
CA GLY A 151 7.13 13.11 -7.08
C GLY A 151 5.79 12.43 -7.26
N LEU A 152 5.78 11.10 -7.18
CA LEU A 152 4.57 10.26 -7.13
C LEU A 152 4.40 9.58 -5.75
N GLU A 153 5.17 10.05 -4.77
CA GLU A 153 5.23 9.48 -3.43
C GLU A 153 4.14 10.03 -2.51
N ASN A 154 3.87 9.30 -1.42
CA ASN A 154 2.89 9.66 -0.40
C ASN A 154 1.45 9.81 -0.92
N ILE A 155 1.15 9.20 -2.07
CA ILE A 155 -0.20 9.09 -2.60
C ILE A 155 -0.78 7.76 -2.14
N SER A 156 -1.82 7.83 -1.31
CA SER A 156 -2.63 6.70 -0.91
C SER A 156 -4.11 7.07 -0.98
N ILE A 157 -4.91 6.19 -1.56
CA ILE A 157 -6.33 6.43 -1.77
C ILE A 157 -7.13 5.14 -1.66
N LYS A 158 -8.27 5.24 -1.00
CA LYS A 158 -9.27 4.18 -0.97
C LYS A 158 -9.90 3.97 -2.35
N LEU A 159 -9.87 2.74 -2.85
CA LEU A 159 -10.64 2.28 -4.01
C LEU A 159 -12.10 2.04 -3.63
#